data_AF-A0A097QVC6-F1
#
_entry.id   AF-A0A097QVC6-F1
#
_cell.length_a   1.000
_cell.length_b   1.000
_cell.length_c   1.000
_cell.angle_alpha   90.00
_cell.angle_beta   90.00
_cell.angle_gamma   90.00
#
_symmetry.space_group_name_H-M   'P 1'
#
loop_
_entity.id
_entity.type
_entity.pdbx_description
1 polymer ?
#
loop_
_entity_poly.entity_id
_entity_poly.type
_entity_poly.pdbx_seq_one_letter_code
_entity_poly.pdbx_strand_id
1 'polypeptide(L)'
;MGKMEEVLRLINEGKRFPQEIAEELGTKVEEVEGIIELLKSLGYIEEIEQGPSCETCPLRKICYGKCLVPRVKVLRPSFKVQGE
;
A
#
# COMPACT_ATOMS: atom_id res chain seq x y z
N MET A 1 -11.53 16.95 -8.91
CA MET A 1 -11.47 15.75 -8.06
C MET A 1 -11.21 16.17 -6.64
N GLY A 2 -11.85 15.51 -5.68
CA GLY A 2 -11.60 15.70 -4.25
C GLY A 2 -10.35 14.97 -3.80
N LYS A 3 -9.75 15.39 -2.68
CA LYS A 3 -8.52 14.78 -2.13
C LYS A 3 -8.66 13.28 -1.84
N MET A 4 -9.84 12.82 -1.41
CA MET A 4 -10.10 11.39 -1.16
C MET A 4 -10.00 10.55 -2.43
N GLU A 5 -10.54 11.05 -3.54
CA GLU A 5 -10.51 10.37 -4.84
C GLU A 5 -9.07 10.25 -5.34
N GLU A 6 -8.27 11.30 -5.16
CA GLU A 6 -6.85 11.32 -5.52
C GLU A 6 -6.01 10.34 -4.70
N VAL A 7 -6.20 10.30 -3.37
CA VAL A 7 -5.52 9.31 -2.52
C VAL A 7 -5.87 7.88 -2.94
N LEU A 8 -7.16 7.61 -3.19
CA LEU A 8 -7.59 6.29 -3.64
C LEU A 8 -7.00 5.92 -5.01
N ARG A 9 -6.94 6.88 -5.93
CA ARG A 9 -6.32 6.73 -7.26
C ARG A 9 -4.85 6.34 -7.13
N LEU A 10 -4.07 7.06 -6.33
CA LEU A 10 -2.64 6.79 -6.13
C LEU A 10 -2.38 5.41 -5.50
N ILE A 11 -3.19 5.00 -4.52
CA ILE A 11 -3.12 3.66 -3.94
C ILE A 11 -3.42 2.59 -5.01
N ASN A 12 -4.38 2.86 -5.90
CA ASN A 12 -4.72 1.97 -7.01
C ASN A 12 -3.61 1.91 -8.09
N GLU A 13 -2.92 3.01 -8.34
CA GLU A 13 -1.74 3.09 -9.22
C GLU A 13 -0.50 2.42 -8.60
N GLY A 14 -0.57 2.02 -7.32
CA GLY A 14 0.41 1.16 -6.66
C GLY A 14 1.25 1.83 -5.58
N LYS A 15 0.98 3.09 -5.24
CA LYS A 15 1.61 3.78 -4.10
C LYS A 15 1.20 3.08 -2.80
N ARG A 16 2.18 2.74 -1.97
CA ARG A 16 1.95 1.88 -0.79
C ARG A 16 2.06 2.61 0.53
N PHE A 17 2.74 3.75 0.55
CA PHE A 17 3.07 4.47 1.77
C PHE A 17 2.46 5.88 1.80
N PRO A 18 1.91 6.33 2.96
CA PRO A 18 1.35 7.68 3.11
C PRO A 18 2.32 8.81 2.75
N GLN A 19 3.62 8.62 3.02
CA GLN A 19 4.66 9.60 2.74
C GLN A 19 4.80 9.87 1.24
N GLU A 20 4.79 8.82 0.42
CA GLU A 20 4.86 8.93 -1.05
C GLU A 20 3.63 9.66 -1.61
N ILE A 21 2.45 9.33 -1.07
CA ILE A 21 1.18 9.93 -1.47
C ILE A 21 1.15 11.42 -1.08
N ALA A 22 1.62 11.75 0.12
CA ALA A 22 1.69 13.14 0.59
C ALA A 22 2.65 13.99 -0.23
N GLU A 23 3.82 13.43 -0.59
CA GLU A 23 4.79 14.08 -1.47
C GLU A 23 4.18 14.36 -2.85
N GLU A 24 3.49 13.38 -3.44
CA GLU A 24 2.88 13.51 -4.77
C GLU A 24 1.70 14.49 -4.79
N LEU A 25 0.93 14.56 -3.71
CA LEU A 25 -0.18 15.51 -3.56
C LEU A 25 0.26 16.89 -3.04
N GLY A 26 1.55 17.07 -2.68
CA GLY A 26 2.04 18.30 -2.09
C GLY A 26 1.34 18.68 -0.77
N THR A 27 0.97 17.68 0.03
CA THR A 27 0.23 17.85 1.29
C THR A 27 0.98 17.26 2.49
N LYS A 28 0.41 17.37 3.69
CA LYS A 28 0.97 16.79 4.90
C LYS A 28 0.65 15.30 5.00
N VAL A 29 1.60 14.52 5.54
CA VAL A 29 1.42 13.08 5.80
C VAL A 29 0.19 12.84 6.70
N GLU A 30 0.03 13.64 7.74
CA GLU A 30 -1.10 13.57 8.69
C GLU A 30 -2.47 13.69 7.99
N GLU A 31 -2.56 14.52 6.94
CA GLU A 31 -3.79 14.70 6.17
C GLU A 31 -4.09 13.46 5.34
N VAL A 32 -3.07 12.87 4.72
CA VAL A 32 -3.18 11.63 3.96
C VAL A 32 -3.54 10.46 4.87
N GLU A 33 -2.95 10.38 6.07
CA GLU A 33 -3.28 9.36 7.07
C GLU A 33 -4.75 9.43 7.49
N GLY A 34 -5.29 10.63 7.75
CA GLY A 34 -6.71 10.80 8.06
C GLY A 34 -7.63 10.37 6.90
N ILE A 35 -7.24 10.63 5.65
CA ILE A 35 -7.96 10.17 4.47
C ILE A 35 -7.91 8.64 4.36
N ILE A 36 -6.74 8.03 4.59
CA ILE A 36 -6.55 6.58 4.57
C ILE A 36 -7.44 5.92 5.64
N GLU A 37 -7.48 6.43 6.86
CA GLU A 37 -8.34 5.88 7.91
C GLU A 37 -9.82 5.91 7.54
N LEU A 38 -10.27 7.00 6.89
CA LEU A 38 -11.63 7.11 6.38
C LEU A 38 -11.89 6.09 5.26
N LEU A 39 -10.99 5.97 4.29
CA LEU A 39 -11.10 4.99 3.20
C LEU A 39 -11.10 3.55 3.72
N LYS A 40 -10.30 3.23 4.75
CA LYS A 40 -10.30 1.93 5.44
C LYS A 40 -11.65 1.67 6.10
N SER A 41 -12.18 2.64 6.82
CA SER A 41 -13.47 2.54 7.50
C SER A 41 -14.64 2.32 6.54
N LEU A 42 -14.53 2.89 5.33
CA LEU A 42 -15.48 2.70 4.23
C LEU A 42 -15.25 1.40 3.44
N GLY A 43 -14.18 0.66 3.71
CA GLY A 43 -13.85 -0.60 3.05
C GLY A 43 -13.24 -0.45 1.64
N TYR A 44 -12.79 0.74 1.24
CA TYR A 44 -12.16 0.96 -0.06
C TYR A 44 -10.71 0.47 -0.12
N ILE A 45 -10.03 0.47 1.02
CA ILE A 45 -8.63 0.03 1.13
C ILE A 45 -8.43 -0.88 2.34
N GLU A 46 -7.48 -1.79 2.22
CA GLU A 46 -7.05 -2.71 3.27
C GLU A 46 -5.56 -2.48 3.56
N GLU A 47 -5.18 -2.71 4.81
CA GLU A 47 -3.77 -2.76 5.21
C GLU A 47 -3.35 -4.22 5.31
N ILE A 48 -2.37 -4.61 4.49
CA ILE A 48 -1.86 -5.98 4.47
C ILE A 48 -0.41 -6.00 4.91
N GLU A 49 -0.02 -7.05 5.62
CA GLU A 49 1.41 -7.32 5.84
C GLU A 49 2.02 -7.90 4.57
N GLN A 50 2.91 -7.13 3.95
CA GLN A 50 3.75 -7.59 2.87
C GLN A 50 5.14 -7.91 3.42
N GLY A 51 5.55 -9.16 3.22
CA GLY A 51 6.84 -9.64 3.68
C GLY A 51 7.45 -10.64 2.69
N PRO A 52 8.67 -11.11 2.95
CA PRO A 52 9.31 -12.10 2.10
C PRO A 52 8.46 -13.38 2.07
N SER A 53 7.97 -13.75 0.88
CA SER A 53 7.40 -15.08 0.65
C SER A 53 8.54 -16.06 0.43
N CYS A 54 9.29 -16.35 1.48
CA CYS A 54 10.41 -17.31 1.43
C CYS A 54 9.98 -18.64 0.81
N GLU A 55 8.71 -19.04 0.97
CA GLU A 55 8.18 -20.28 0.41
C GLU A 55 8.16 -20.32 -1.12
N THR A 56 7.90 -19.18 -1.77
CA THR A 56 7.83 -19.05 -3.24
C THR A 56 9.04 -18.32 -3.82
N CYS A 57 9.99 -17.89 -2.99
CA CYS A 57 11.15 -17.12 -3.41
C CYS A 57 12.17 -17.98 -4.18
N PRO A 58 12.53 -17.63 -5.43
CA PRO A 58 13.54 -18.35 -6.22
C PRO A 58 14.90 -18.45 -5.54
N LEU A 59 15.24 -17.48 -4.68
CA LEU A 59 16.50 -17.41 -3.97
C LEU A 59 16.52 -18.23 -2.66
N ARG A 60 15.43 -18.91 -2.29
CA ARG A 60 15.33 -19.67 -1.02
C ARG A 60 16.45 -20.70 -0.87
N LYS A 61 16.85 -21.36 -1.96
CA LYS A 61 17.93 -22.36 -1.97
C LYS A 61 19.30 -21.76 -1.61
N ILE A 62 19.48 -20.45 -1.79
CA ILE A 62 20.73 -19.72 -1.54
C ILE A 62 20.68 -19.01 -0.19
N CYS A 63 19.56 -18.35 0.14
CA CYS A 63 19.43 -17.59 1.37
C CYS A 63 18.96 -18.41 2.58
N TYR A 64 18.50 -19.65 2.37
CA TYR A 64 17.98 -20.55 3.41
C TYR A 64 16.87 -19.92 4.26
N GLY A 65 16.08 -19.01 3.69
CA GLY A 65 15.02 -18.31 4.40
C GLY A 65 15.50 -17.18 5.33
N LYS A 66 16.78 -16.83 5.32
CA LYS A 66 17.35 -15.71 6.10
C LYS A 66 17.20 -14.37 5.38
N CYS A 67 16.02 -14.09 4.85
CA CYS A 67 15.78 -12.85 4.12
C CYS A 67 15.90 -11.65 5.07
N LEU A 68 16.65 -10.63 4.66
CA LEU A 68 16.80 -9.38 5.41
C LEU A 68 15.63 -8.41 5.16
N VAL A 69 14.72 -8.75 4.24
CA VAL A 69 13.57 -7.91 3.91
C VAL A 69 12.57 -7.97 5.08
N PRO A 70 12.27 -6.83 5.72
CA PRO A 70 11.31 -6.78 6.82
C PRO A 70 9.88 -7.03 6.32
N ARG A 71 9.02 -7.51 7.21
CA ARG A 71 7.57 -7.44 6.99
C ARG A 71 7.13 -6.00 7.21
N VAL A 72 6.45 -5.42 6.23
CA VAL A 72 5.94 -4.05 6.26
C VAL A 72 4.44 -4.04 5.98
N LYS A 73 3.74 -3.12 6.63
CA LYS A 73 2.33 -2.87 6.35
C LYS A 73 2.22 -2.01 5.10
N VAL A 74 1.42 -2.45 4.14
CA VAL A 74 1.19 -1.74 2.88
C VAL A 74 -0.30 -1.58 2.61
N LEU A 75 -0.64 -0.49 1.93
CA LEU A 75 -2.01 -0.20 1.52
C LEU A 75 -2.35 -0.92 0.22
N ARG A 76 -3.56 -1.45 0.12
CA ARG A 76 -4.08 -2.10 -1.09
C ARG A 76 -5.56 -1.75 -1.29
N PRO A 77 -6.03 -1.51 -2.52
CA PRO A 77 -7.47 -1.41 -2.78
C PRO A 77 -8.18 -2.74 -2.46
N SER A 78 -9.33 -2.68 -1.79
CA SER A 78 -10.14 -3.87 -1.47
C SER A 78 -10.91 -4.40 -2.69
N PHE A 79 -11.09 -3.55 -3.70
CA PHE A 79 -11.80 -3.87 -4.94
C PHE A 79 -10.82 -4.24 -6.06
N LYS A 80 -11.26 -5.15 -6.94
CA LYS A 80 -10.59 -5.37 -8.22
C LYS A 80 -11.16 -4.38 -9.22
N VAL A 81 -10.34 -3.46 -9.71
CA VAL A 81 -10.71 -2.63 -10.87
C VAL A 81 -10.80 -3.58 -12.07
N GLN A 82 -12.01 -3.79 -12.59
CA GLN A 82 -12.19 -4.36 -13.92
C GLN A 82 -11.86 -3.25 -14.92
N GLY A 83 -10.68 -3.31 -15.52
CA GLY A 83 -10.23 -2.33 -16.50
C GLY A 83 -8.76 -2.50 -16.82
N GLU A 84 -8.47 -3.48 -17.67
CA GLU A 84 -7.37 -3.40 -18.64
C GLU A 84 -7.77 -2.45 -19.77
#